data_AF-A0A6C0KQJ4-F1
#
_entry.id   AF-A0A6C0KQJ4-F1
#
_cell.length_a   1.000
_cell.length_b   1.000
_cell.length_c   1.000
_cell.angle_alpha   90.00
_cell.angle_beta   90.00
_cell.angle_gamma   90.00
#
_symmetry.space_group_name_H-M   'P 1'
#
loop_
_entity.id
_entity.type
_entity.pdbx_description
1 polymer ?
#
loop_
_entity_poly.entity_id
_entity_poly.type
_entity_poly.pdbx_seq_one_letter_code
_entity_poly.pdbx_strand_id
1 'polypeptide(L)'
;MTNGLLILFGESFRLGGQGNRNTGSEQSYEEQINAAKSHIKFISNFKKKNINISVSINSYSTRYDKNLTYIYKDVLYDSIFYTNLLGVNTLINNCINRVENITSYDFILCMRIDLFLKDKFMDIFKLDNDKILFPSICFEPHHKIGIHPRVNDMMMYIPKKYIIFFKQNGINLVHETWYNLVTNYNFNYEQLDTMLNTYHDSDSAKDYNPIYYIVNRHESSIHTTKKIFNKYNF
;
A
#
# COMPACT_ATOMS: atom_id res chain seq x y z
N MET A 1 20.20 12.79 -4.12
CA MET A 1 19.14 12.13 -4.92
C MET A 1 18.58 11.04 -4.03
N THR A 2 17.28 11.10 -3.74
CA THR A 2 16.63 10.14 -2.84
C THR A 2 16.11 8.96 -3.67
N ASN A 3 16.28 7.74 -3.19
CA ASN A 3 15.83 6.54 -3.89
C ASN A 3 14.70 5.86 -3.10
N GLY A 4 13.57 5.61 -3.74
CA GLY A 4 12.43 4.89 -3.18
C GLY A 4 12.18 3.56 -3.87
N LEU A 5 11.66 2.59 -3.13
CA LEU A 5 11.14 1.35 -3.68
C LEU A 5 9.63 1.28 -3.50
N LEU A 6 8.90 1.15 -4.60
CA LEU A 6 7.47 0.86 -4.61
C LEU A 6 7.26 -0.64 -4.80
N ILE A 7 6.70 -1.30 -3.79
CA ILE A 7 6.29 -2.70 -3.84
C ILE A 7 4.80 -2.75 -4.14
N LEU A 8 4.46 -3.28 -5.32
CA LEU A 8 3.09 -3.53 -5.73
C LEU A 8 2.74 -4.99 -5.48
N PHE A 9 1.72 -5.24 -4.65
CA PHE A 9 1.34 -6.59 -4.24
C PHE A 9 -0.16 -6.89 -4.44
N GLY A 10 -0.52 -8.17 -4.34
CA GLY A 10 -1.90 -8.63 -4.33
C GLY A 10 -2.44 -9.00 -5.72
N GLU A 11 -3.75 -9.22 -5.79
CA GLU A 11 -4.44 -9.59 -7.03
C GLU A 11 -4.59 -8.37 -7.95
N SER A 12 -4.23 -8.53 -9.24
CA SER A 12 -4.47 -7.54 -10.29
C SER A 12 -5.64 -7.97 -11.18
N PHE A 13 -6.19 -7.02 -11.94
CA PHE A 13 -7.29 -7.26 -12.89
C PHE A 13 -8.50 -7.94 -12.24
N ARG A 14 -8.83 -7.55 -11.00
CA ARG A 14 -9.95 -8.11 -10.26
C ARG A 14 -11.29 -7.66 -10.79
N LEU A 15 -12.29 -8.52 -10.67
CA LEU A 15 -13.68 -8.21 -10.91
C LEU A 15 -14.53 -8.67 -9.73
N GLY A 16 -15.51 -7.85 -9.34
CA GLY A 16 -16.44 -8.14 -8.25
C GLY A 16 -16.01 -7.60 -6.89
N GLY A 17 -16.88 -7.83 -5.89
CA GLY A 17 -16.72 -7.28 -4.53
C GLY A 17 -15.77 -8.08 -3.62
N GLN A 18 -15.84 -7.75 -2.33
CA GLN A 18 -15.12 -8.48 -1.29
C GLN A 18 -15.45 -9.98 -1.33
N GLY A 19 -14.43 -10.83 -1.20
CA GLY A 19 -14.57 -12.30 -1.26
C GLY A 19 -14.57 -12.88 -2.68
N ASN A 20 -14.74 -12.06 -3.72
CA ASN A 20 -14.60 -12.51 -5.11
C ASN A 20 -13.13 -12.44 -5.57
N ARG A 21 -12.69 -13.48 -6.27
CA ARG A 21 -11.32 -13.67 -6.75
C ARG A 21 -11.25 -13.88 -8.25
N ASN A 22 -12.30 -13.48 -8.96
CA ASN A 22 -12.29 -13.40 -10.42
C ASN A 22 -11.23 -12.38 -10.85
N THR A 23 -10.22 -12.85 -11.56
CA THR A 23 -9.05 -12.07 -12.00
C THR A 23 -8.80 -12.30 -13.49
N GLY A 24 -8.22 -11.32 -14.17
CA GLY A 24 -7.87 -11.43 -15.60
C GLY A 24 -9.04 -11.30 -16.58
N SER A 25 -10.22 -10.84 -16.12
CA SER A 25 -11.36 -10.54 -16.98
C SER A 25 -11.07 -9.36 -17.93
N GLU A 26 -11.71 -9.32 -19.10
CA GLU A 26 -11.66 -8.15 -19.99
C GLU A 26 -12.21 -6.90 -19.35
N GLN A 27 -13.30 -7.05 -18.61
CA GLN A 27 -14.00 -5.94 -17.98
C GLN A 27 -13.15 -5.23 -16.91
N SER A 28 -12.19 -5.94 -16.31
CA SER A 28 -11.31 -5.37 -15.29
C SER A 28 -10.05 -4.70 -15.86
N TYR A 29 -9.82 -4.81 -17.18
CA TYR A 29 -8.60 -4.34 -17.83
C TYR A 29 -8.42 -2.83 -17.71
N GLU A 30 -9.38 -2.05 -18.21
CA GLU A 30 -9.26 -0.58 -18.28
C GLU A 30 -9.04 0.03 -16.91
N GLU A 31 -9.79 -0.44 -15.92
CA GLU A 31 -9.72 0.02 -14.55
C GLU A 31 -8.38 -0.35 -13.88
N GLN A 32 -7.83 -1.54 -14.13
CA GLN A 32 -6.48 -1.88 -13.67
C GLN A 32 -5.41 -1.02 -14.35
N ILE A 33 -5.60 -0.65 -15.62
CA ILE A 33 -4.70 0.27 -16.32
C ILE A 33 -4.79 1.68 -15.72
N ASN A 34 -5.99 2.13 -15.32
CA ASN A 34 -6.19 3.41 -14.64
C ASN A 34 -5.45 3.46 -13.29
N ALA A 35 -5.54 2.39 -12.48
CA ALA A 35 -4.72 2.25 -11.26
C ALA A 35 -3.23 2.38 -11.58
N ALA A 36 -2.73 1.60 -12.55
CA ALA A 36 -1.31 1.64 -12.91
C ALA A 36 -0.85 3.02 -13.40
N LYS A 37 -1.66 3.71 -14.21
CA LYS A 37 -1.38 5.09 -14.64
C LYS A 37 -1.33 6.07 -13.46
N SER A 38 -2.19 5.90 -12.45
CA SER A 38 -2.15 6.72 -11.23
C SER A 38 -0.84 6.51 -10.44
N HIS A 39 -0.31 5.29 -10.41
CA HIS A 39 1.01 4.99 -9.82
C HIS A 39 2.15 5.66 -10.60
N ILE A 40 2.11 5.62 -11.93
CA ILE A 40 3.11 6.31 -12.77
C ILE A 40 3.03 7.83 -12.57
N LYS A 41 1.82 8.40 -12.43
CA LYS A 41 1.63 9.82 -12.09
C LYS A 41 2.28 10.16 -10.74
N PHE A 42 2.07 9.34 -9.71
CA PHE A 42 2.74 9.46 -8.42
C PHE A 42 4.27 9.48 -8.58
N ILE A 43 4.84 8.46 -9.22
CA ILE A 43 6.30 8.35 -9.41
C ILE A 43 6.86 9.56 -10.18
N SER A 44 6.17 9.99 -11.24
CA SER A 44 6.57 11.13 -12.06
C SER A 44 6.57 12.46 -11.28
N ASN A 45 5.63 12.64 -10.37
CA ASN A 45 5.58 13.82 -9.49
C ASN A 45 6.79 13.88 -8.54
N PHE A 46 7.30 12.73 -8.10
CA PHE A 46 8.48 12.64 -7.24
C PHE A 46 9.80 12.78 -8.01
N LYS A 47 9.85 12.32 -9.27
CA LYS A 47 11.01 12.53 -10.14
C LYS A 47 11.34 14.02 -10.32
N LYS A 48 10.31 14.87 -10.43
CA LYS A 48 10.46 16.35 -10.49
C LYS A 48 11.10 16.95 -9.23
N LYS A 49 11.08 16.21 -8.12
CA LYS A 49 11.66 16.60 -6.82
C LYS A 49 13.01 15.91 -6.55
N ASN A 50 13.67 15.35 -7.56
CA ASN A 50 14.94 14.62 -7.44
C ASN A 50 14.86 13.34 -6.60
N ILE A 51 13.68 12.69 -6.64
CA ILE A 51 13.43 11.37 -6.04
C ILE A 51 13.17 10.35 -7.15
N ASN A 52 13.99 9.31 -7.19
CA ASN A 52 13.81 8.18 -8.10
C ASN A 52 13.07 7.06 -7.38
N ILE A 53 12.01 6.54 -8.00
CA ILE A 53 11.25 5.42 -7.43
C ILE A 53 11.32 4.25 -8.41
N SER A 54 11.85 3.13 -7.92
CA SER A 54 11.83 1.85 -8.62
C SER A 54 10.61 1.04 -8.22
N VAL A 55 10.13 0.15 -9.09
CA VAL A 55 8.91 -0.65 -8.87
C VAL A 55 9.25 -2.14 -8.87
N SER A 56 8.81 -2.86 -7.84
CA SER A 56 8.85 -4.33 -7.76
C SER A 56 7.41 -4.86 -7.72
N ILE A 57 7.03 -5.68 -8.69
CA ILE A 57 5.68 -6.26 -8.78
C ILE A 57 5.67 -7.70 -8.28
N ASN A 58 4.85 -8.02 -7.29
CA ASN A 58 4.53 -9.39 -6.90
C ASN A 58 3.02 -9.59 -6.88
N SER A 59 2.50 -10.14 -7.97
CA SER A 59 1.06 -10.36 -8.14
C SER A 59 0.77 -11.80 -8.49
N TYR A 60 -0.51 -12.12 -8.68
CA TYR A 60 -0.93 -13.41 -9.23
C TYR A 60 -1.01 -13.32 -10.75
N SER A 61 -0.67 -14.41 -11.44
CA SER A 61 -0.62 -14.44 -12.89
C SER A 61 -2.00 -14.33 -13.52
N THR A 62 -2.07 -13.55 -14.58
CA THR A 62 -3.25 -13.30 -15.40
C THR A 62 -2.85 -13.31 -16.88
N ARG A 63 -3.83 -13.24 -17.78
CA ARG A 63 -3.56 -13.06 -19.22
C ARG A 63 -2.93 -11.70 -19.59
N TYR A 64 -2.82 -10.77 -18.65
CA TYR A 64 -2.36 -9.39 -18.88
C TYR A 64 -1.04 -9.04 -18.20
N ASP A 65 -0.30 -10.03 -17.69
CA ASP A 65 0.95 -9.81 -16.95
C ASP A 65 1.95 -8.95 -17.76
N LYS A 66 2.06 -9.23 -19.07
CA LYS A 66 2.90 -8.45 -20.00
C LYS A 66 2.43 -7.01 -20.19
N ASN A 67 1.12 -6.78 -20.22
CA ASN A 67 0.55 -5.43 -20.32
C ASN A 67 0.89 -4.63 -19.07
N LEU A 68 0.76 -5.26 -17.90
CA LEU A 68 1.04 -4.61 -16.63
C LEU A 68 2.53 -4.25 -16.51
N THR A 69 3.45 -5.18 -16.81
CA THR A 69 4.89 -4.90 -16.77
C THR A 69 5.31 -3.83 -17.77
N TYR A 70 4.70 -3.80 -18.96
CA TYR A 70 4.98 -2.80 -19.97
C TYR A 70 4.68 -1.36 -19.49
N ILE A 71 3.64 -1.17 -18.68
CA ILE A 71 3.30 0.16 -18.12
C ILE A 71 4.40 0.68 -17.18
N TYR A 72 5.03 -0.22 -16.42
CA TYR A 72 6.09 0.15 -15.48
C TYR A 72 7.50 0.07 -16.07
N LYS A 73 7.67 -0.26 -17.36
CA LYS A 73 8.97 -0.61 -17.96
C LYS A 73 10.13 0.37 -17.67
N ASP A 74 9.84 1.67 -17.56
CA ASP A 74 10.84 2.72 -17.36
C ASP A 74 11.27 2.88 -15.89
N VAL A 75 10.55 2.24 -14.96
CA VAL A 75 10.76 2.29 -13.51
C VAL A 75 10.78 0.89 -12.87
N LEU A 76 10.60 -0.17 -13.66
CA LEU A 76 10.50 -1.54 -13.19
C LEU A 76 11.89 -2.06 -12.76
N TYR A 77 12.01 -2.44 -11.50
CA TYR A 77 13.14 -3.18 -10.97
C TYR A 77 12.98 -4.68 -11.29
N ASP A 78 11.86 -5.27 -10.89
CA ASP A 78 11.52 -6.66 -11.19
C ASP A 78 10.00 -6.90 -11.17
N SER A 79 9.58 -8.08 -11.66
CA SER A 79 8.21 -8.54 -11.57
C SER A 79 8.14 -10.06 -11.47
N ILE A 80 7.35 -10.58 -10.53
CA ILE A 80 6.99 -12.00 -10.45
C ILE A 80 5.48 -12.14 -10.35
N PHE A 81 4.95 -13.08 -11.14
CA PHE A 81 3.54 -13.44 -11.18
C PHE A 81 3.37 -14.89 -10.78
N TYR A 82 2.62 -15.13 -9.70
CA TYR A 82 2.44 -16.46 -9.13
C TYR A 82 1.12 -17.07 -9.59
N THR A 83 1.13 -18.37 -9.93
CA THR A 83 -0.09 -19.14 -10.19
C THR A 83 -0.77 -19.59 -8.89
N ASN A 84 0.03 -19.84 -7.85
CA ASN A 84 -0.42 -20.27 -6.54
C ASN A 84 -0.65 -19.09 -5.58
N LEU A 85 -1.47 -19.33 -4.57
CA LEU A 85 -1.87 -18.32 -3.60
C LEU A 85 -0.97 -18.35 -2.38
N LEU A 86 -0.19 -17.28 -2.25
CA LEU A 86 0.83 -17.15 -1.22
C LEU A 86 0.40 -16.27 -0.03
N GLY A 87 -0.68 -15.50 -0.18
CA GLY A 87 -1.06 -14.44 0.76
C GLY A 87 -0.25 -13.14 0.61
N VAL A 88 -0.81 -12.03 1.08
CA VAL A 88 -0.27 -10.67 0.92
C VAL A 88 1.14 -10.54 1.50
N ASN A 89 1.34 -10.99 2.74
CA ASN A 89 2.62 -10.86 3.42
C ASN A 89 3.74 -11.60 2.68
N THR A 90 3.47 -12.80 2.16
CA THR A 90 4.44 -13.56 1.39
C THR A 90 4.82 -12.84 0.10
N LEU A 91 3.85 -12.24 -0.60
CA LEU A 91 4.13 -11.44 -1.81
C LEU A 91 5.06 -10.26 -1.50
N ILE A 92 4.79 -9.53 -0.41
CA ILE A 92 5.61 -8.39 0.00
C ILE A 92 7.03 -8.84 0.40
N ASN A 93 7.15 -9.89 1.22
CA ASN A 93 8.43 -10.40 1.70
C ASN A 93 9.28 -11.00 0.58
N ASN A 94 8.65 -11.64 -0.42
CA ASN A 94 9.34 -12.10 -1.61
C ASN A 94 9.98 -10.94 -2.38
N CYS A 95 9.33 -9.77 -2.51
CA CYS A 95 9.95 -8.57 -3.08
C CYS A 95 11.22 -8.21 -2.30
N ILE A 96 11.06 -7.97 -0.99
CA ILE A 96 12.13 -7.46 -0.12
C ILE A 96 13.32 -8.40 -0.12
N ASN A 97 13.08 -9.71 -0.13
CA ASN A 97 14.14 -10.71 -0.12
C ASN A 97 14.96 -10.74 -1.41
N ARG A 98 14.34 -10.46 -2.57
CA ARG A 98 15.01 -10.44 -3.88
C ARG A 98 15.78 -9.15 -4.17
N VAL A 99 15.45 -8.04 -3.51
CA VAL A 99 16.23 -6.82 -3.66
C VAL A 99 17.57 -6.98 -2.92
N GLU A 100 18.65 -7.16 -3.67
CA GLU A 100 20.01 -7.38 -3.15
C GLU A 100 20.46 -6.21 -2.26
N ASN A 101 20.37 -4.98 -2.76
CA ASN A 101 20.81 -3.76 -2.08
C ASN A 101 19.63 -2.98 -1.50
N ILE A 102 18.75 -3.63 -0.74
CA ILE A 102 17.55 -2.98 -0.17
C ILE A 102 17.89 -1.76 0.71
N THR A 103 19.08 -1.73 1.30
CA THR A 103 19.59 -0.62 2.12
C THR A 103 19.97 0.63 1.34
N SER A 104 20.09 0.54 0.01
CA SER A 104 20.34 1.69 -0.87
C SER A 104 19.11 2.60 -1.02
N TYR A 105 17.93 2.09 -0.66
CA TYR A 105 16.70 2.87 -0.67
C TYR A 105 16.56 3.70 0.62
N ASP A 106 16.02 4.90 0.47
CA ASP A 106 15.70 5.82 1.56
C ASP A 106 14.28 5.59 2.11
N PHE A 107 13.43 4.90 1.36
CA PHE A 107 12.14 4.43 1.83
C PHE A 107 11.61 3.26 0.99
N ILE A 108 10.69 2.51 1.57
CA ILE A 108 9.87 1.51 0.89
C ILE A 108 8.40 1.92 1.06
N LEU A 109 7.64 1.88 -0.03
CA LEU A 109 6.19 2.00 -0.01
C LEU A 109 5.60 0.69 -0.52
N CYS A 110 4.91 -0.04 0.35
CA CYS A 110 4.11 -1.20 -0.04
C CYS A 110 2.69 -0.74 -0.32
N MET A 111 2.10 -1.11 -1.46
CA MET A 111 0.68 -0.89 -1.73
C MET A 111 0.10 -2.02 -2.56
N ARG A 112 -1.20 -2.23 -2.44
CA ARG A 112 -1.91 -3.11 -3.36
C ARG A 112 -1.85 -2.57 -4.78
N ILE A 113 -1.70 -3.48 -5.74
CA ILE A 113 -1.55 -3.17 -7.15
C ILE A 113 -2.84 -2.66 -7.83
N ASP A 114 -4.00 -2.93 -7.21
CA ASP A 114 -5.33 -2.58 -7.71
C ASP A 114 -5.90 -1.32 -7.06
N LEU A 115 -5.05 -0.44 -6.54
CA LEU A 115 -5.45 0.86 -6.01
C LEU A 115 -5.31 1.94 -7.07
N PHE A 116 -6.35 2.76 -7.23
CA PHE A 116 -6.20 4.03 -7.92
C PHE A 116 -5.85 5.11 -6.89
N LEU A 117 -4.72 5.79 -7.08
CA LEU A 117 -4.28 6.89 -6.22
C LEU A 117 -4.93 8.20 -6.65
N LYS A 118 -5.65 8.84 -5.72
CA LYS A 118 -6.27 10.15 -5.94
C LYS A 118 -5.27 11.27 -5.76
N ASP A 119 -5.58 12.45 -6.30
CA ASP A 119 -4.69 13.62 -6.21
C ASP A 119 -4.37 14.01 -4.75
N LYS A 120 -5.33 13.83 -3.84
CA LYS A 120 -5.12 14.05 -2.41
C LYS A 120 -3.97 13.22 -1.83
N PHE A 121 -3.73 12.00 -2.31
CA PHE A 121 -2.59 11.19 -1.89
C PHE A 121 -1.27 11.89 -2.24
N MET A 122 -1.18 12.45 -3.46
CA MET A 122 -0.01 13.18 -3.94
C MET A 122 0.26 14.42 -3.08
N ASP A 123 -0.80 15.10 -2.63
CA ASP A 123 -0.70 16.32 -1.84
C ASP A 123 -0.22 16.07 -0.41
N ILE A 124 -0.61 14.94 0.18
CA ILE A 124 -0.32 14.65 1.60
C ILE A 124 0.91 13.75 1.79
N PHE A 125 1.36 13.05 0.75
CA PHE A 125 2.49 12.13 0.88
C PHE A 125 3.79 12.90 1.13
N LYS A 126 4.42 12.64 2.29
CA LYS A 126 5.62 13.32 2.77
C LYS A 126 6.77 12.33 2.94
N LEU A 127 7.91 12.64 2.32
CA LEU A 127 9.12 11.80 2.32
C LEU A 127 10.03 12.04 3.52
N ASP A 128 9.95 13.23 4.12
CA ASP A 128 10.70 13.63 5.31
C ASP A 128 10.13 13.02 6.59
N ASN A 129 9.18 12.09 6.48
CA ASN A 129 8.61 11.41 7.62
C ASN A 129 9.54 10.28 8.07
N ASP A 130 9.94 10.35 9.34
CA ASP A 130 10.73 9.31 9.98
C ASP A 130 9.86 8.24 10.64
N LYS A 131 8.53 8.27 10.50
CA LYS A 131 7.62 7.27 11.08
C LYS A 131 7.19 6.27 10.02
N ILE A 132 6.82 5.08 10.47
CA ILE A 132 6.06 4.13 9.65
C ILE A 132 4.66 4.69 9.48
N LEU A 133 4.19 4.82 8.24
CA LEU A 133 2.87 5.40 7.96
C LEU A 133 1.90 4.37 7.39
N PHE A 134 0.72 4.34 7.98
CA PHE A 134 -0.46 3.69 7.43
C PHE A 134 -1.36 4.73 6.75
N PRO A 135 -2.20 4.37 5.77
CA PRO A 135 -3.07 5.32 5.10
C PRO A 135 -4.03 6.03 6.08
N SER A 136 -4.64 5.28 6.99
CA SER A 136 -5.57 5.77 8.02
C SER A 136 -5.77 4.72 9.12
N ILE A 137 -6.51 5.09 10.16
CA ILE A 137 -7.14 4.11 11.07
C ILE A 137 -8.45 3.64 10.41
N CYS A 138 -8.81 2.36 10.62
CA CYS A 138 -10.08 1.83 10.15
C CYS A 138 -11.27 2.52 10.81
N PHE A 139 -12.41 2.58 10.12
CA PHE A 139 -13.64 3.24 10.58
C PHE A 139 -14.02 2.89 12.04
N GLU A 140 -14.63 3.86 12.75
CA GLU A 140 -14.74 3.85 14.21
C GLU A 140 -15.33 2.57 14.82
N PRO A 141 -16.37 1.92 14.29
CA PRO A 141 -16.86 0.66 14.86
C PRO A 141 -15.79 -0.45 14.97
N HIS A 142 -14.75 -0.42 14.13
CA HIS A 142 -13.66 -1.39 14.10
C HIS A 142 -12.30 -0.68 14.06
N HIS A 143 -12.09 0.30 14.93
CA HIS A 143 -10.86 1.08 14.99
C HIS A 143 -9.79 0.54 15.95
N LYS A 144 -10.04 -0.57 16.66
CA LYS A 144 -9.16 -1.10 17.72
C LYS A 144 -8.80 -2.57 17.51
N ILE A 145 -7.56 -2.90 17.87
CA ILE A 145 -7.07 -4.26 18.13
C ILE A 145 -6.45 -4.21 19.54
N GLY A 146 -7.09 -4.87 20.52
CA GLY A 146 -6.76 -4.66 21.92
C GLY A 146 -6.94 -3.19 22.31
N ILE A 147 -5.89 -2.57 22.87
CA ILE A 147 -5.85 -1.14 23.20
C ILE A 147 -5.21 -0.28 22.08
N HIS A 148 -4.77 -0.89 20.98
CA HIS A 148 -4.03 -0.21 19.92
C HIS A 148 -4.91 0.05 18.68
N PRO A 149 -4.56 1.04 17.83
CA PRO A 149 -5.32 1.32 16.62
C PRO A 149 -5.32 0.15 15.64
N ARG A 150 -6.49 -0.12 15.05
CA ARG A 150 -6.65 -1.00 13.89
C ARG A 150 -6.37 -0.20 12.62
N VAL A 151 -5.28 -0.52 11.94
CA VAL A 151 -4.83 0.24 10.77
C VAL A 151 -5.50 -0.22 9.49
N ASN A 152 -5.59 0.67 8.52
CA ASN A 152 -5.93 0.32 7.15
C ASN A 152 -4.70 -0.32 6.48
N ASP A 153 -4.86 -1.56 6.01
CA ASP A 153 -3.81 -2.47 5.57
C ASP A 153 -3.57 -2.46 4.05
N MET A 154 -4.12 -1.48 3.33
CA MET A 154 -3.98 -1.39 1.87
C MET A 154 -2.62 -0.84 1.44
N MET A 155 -1.92 -0.09 2.32
CA MET A 155 -0.61 0.50 2.07
C MET A 155 0.22 0.60 3.36
N MET A 156 1.54 0.66 3.22
CA MET A 156 2.46 0.93 4.33
C MET A 156 3.73 1.62 3.81
N TYR A 157 4.06 2.78 4.38
CA TYR A 157 5.33 3.49 4.15
C TYR A 157 6.33 3.16 5.25
N ILE A 158 7.56 2.85 4.85
CA ILE A 158 8.66 2.44 5.71
C ILE A 158 9.88 3.32 5.40
N PRO A 159 10.27 4.23 6.30
CA PRO A 159 11.47 5.04 6.11
C PRO A 159 12.74 4.22 6.33
N LYS A 160 13.86 4.73 5.79
CA LYS A 160 15.19 4.09 5.80
C LYS A 160 15.57 3.40 7.10
N LYS A 161 15.33 4.07 8.24
CA LYS A 161 15.74 3.57 9.56
C LYS A 161 15.10 2.24 9.96
N TYR A 162 13.99 1.83 9.33
CA TYR A 162 13.32 0.56 9.61
C TYR A 162 13.50 -0.51 8.53
N ILE A 163 14.17 -0.20 7.41
CA ILE A 163 14.30 -1.14 6.28
C ILE A 163 15.01 -2.43 6.70
N ILE A 164 16.12 -2.32 7.46
CA ILE A 164 16.84 -3.51 7.94
C ILE A 164 15.97 -4.36 8.87
N PHE A 165 15.22 -3.71 9.78
CA PHE A 165 14.31 -4.39 10.68
C PHE A 165 13.30 -5.24 9.90
N PHE A 166 12.66 -4.67 8.87
CA PHE A 166 11.69 -5.40 8.06
C PHE A 166 12.31 -6.42 7.10
N LYS A 167 13.55 -6.22 6.64
CA LYS A 167 14.29 -7.26 5.89
C LYS A 167 14.55 -8.50 6.76
N GLN A 168 14.82 -8.33 8.05
CA GLN A 168 15.12 -9.42 8.98
C GLN A 168 13.88 -10.10 9.55
N ASN A 169 12.83 -9.33 9.86
CA ASN A 169 11.64 -9.83 10.54
C ASN A 169 10.46 -10.09 9.60
N GLY A 170 10.55 -9.65 8.35
CA GLY A 170 9.45 -9.63 7.40
C GLY A 170 8.44 -8.52 7.68
N ILE A 171 7.71 -8.12 6.64
CA ILE A 171 6.54 -7.26 6.72
C ILE A 171 5.31 -8.15 6.93
N ASN A 172 4.54 -7.83 7.96
CA ASN A 172 3.20 -8.35 8.19
C ASN A 172 2.21 -7.18 8.06
N LEU A 173 1.72 -6.93 6.85
CA LEU A 173 0.77 -5.85 6.54
C LEU A 173 -0.67 -6.39 6.62
N VAL A 174 -1.29 -6.16 7.77
CA VAL A 174 -2.64 -6.58 8.16
C VAL A 174 -3.25 -5.51 9.05
N HIS A 175 -4.52 -5.64 9.40
CA HIS A 175 -5.20 -4.68 10.26
C HIS A 175 -4.60 -4.56 11.68
N GLU A 176 -3.93 -5.62 12.13
CA GLU A 176 -3.24 -5.73 13.41
C GLU A 176 -1.77 -5.24 13.36
N THR A 177 -1.27 -4.73 12.23
CA THR A 177 0.16 -4.40 12.11
C THR A 177 0.65 -3.43 13.19
N TRP A 178 -0.10 -2.38 13.50
CA TRP A 178 0.27 -1.44 14.57
C TRP A 178 0.37 -2.16 15.92
N TYR A 179 -0.66 -2.93 16.29
CA TYR A 179 -0.67 -3.76 17.50
C TYR A 179 0.57 -4.65 17.56
N ASN A 180 0.83 -5.42 16.49
CA ASN A 180 1.95 -6.37 16.42
C ASN A 180 3.31 -5.67 16.56
N LEU A 181 3.50 -4.49 15.96
CA LEU A 181 4.74 -3.72 16.08
C LEU A 181 4.98 -3.28 17.53
N VAL A 182 3.93 -2.85 18.23
CA VAL A 182 4.03 -2.43 19.63
C VAL A 182 4.27 -3.63 20.55
N THR A 183 3.45 -4.68 20.45
CA THR A 183 3.46 -5.78 21.42
C THR A 183 4.57 -6.80 21.20
N ASN A 184 4.95 -7.04 19.93
CA ASN A 184 5.90 -8.11 19.61
C ASN A 184 7.31 -7.56 19.34
N TYR A 185 7.42 -6.28 19.02
CA TYR A 185 8.69 -5.65 18.61
C TYR A 185 9.03 -4.37 19.38
N ASN A 186 8.27 -4.02 20.42
CA ASN A 186 8.51 -2.88 21.30
C ASN A 186 8.56 -1.52 20.58
N PHE A 187 7.85 -1.35 19.46
CA PHE A 187 7.68 -0.04 18.86
C PHE A 187 6.81 0.83 19.77
N ASN A 188 7.10 2.13 19.82
CA ASN A 188 6.26 3.12 20.50
C ASN A 188 5.48 3.98 19.50
N TYR A 189 4.54 4.77 20.00
CA TYR A 189 3.64 5.59 19.17
C TYR A 189 4.36 6.77 18.49
N GLU A 190 5.60 7.10 18.87
CA GLU A 190 6.41 8.08 18.13
C GLU A 190 6.99 7.51 16.84
N GLN A 191 7.07 6.18 16.72
CA GLN A 191 7.61 5.50 15.55
C GLN A 191 6.54 5.17 14.49
N LEU A 192 5.25 5.28 14.86
CA LEU A 192 4.10 4.91 14.05
C LEU A 192 3.17 6.11 13.85
N ASP A 193 2.62 6.25 12.66
CA ASP A 193 1.64 7.30 12.36
C ASP A 193 0.72 6.93 11.19
N THR A 194 -0.15 7.87 10.84
CA THR A 194 -1.06 7.78 9.71
C THR A 194 -0.83 8.91 8.70
N MET A 195 -1.09 8.65 7.43
CA MET A 195 -1.10 9.69 6.37
C MET A 195 -2.32 10.60 6.52
N LEU A 196 -3.47 10.01 6.87
CA LEU A 196 -4.69 10.72 7.22
C LEU A 196 -4.98 10.54 8.71
N ASN A 197 -5.19 11.65 9.42
CA ASN A 197 -5.68 11.65 10.79
C ASN A 197 -7.20 11.45 10.87
N THR A 198 -7.84 10.92 9.83
CA THR A 198 -9.28 10.60 9.78
C THR A 198 -9.47 9.10 9.65
N TYR A 199 -10.65 8.61 10.01
CA TYR A 199 -10.98 7.19 9.98
C TYR A 199 -11.59 6.80 8.62
N HIS A 200 -11.12 5.71 8.02
CA HIS A 200 -11.61 5.20 6.73
C HIS A 200 -11.53 3.66 6.68
N ASP A 201 -12.57 2.99 6.18
CA ASP A 201 -12.51 1.55 5.86
C ASP A 201 -11.40 1.27 4.80
N SER A 202 -10.82 0.08 4.83
CA SER A 202 -9.87 -0.37 3.82
C SER A 202 -10.55 -0.71 2.49
N ASP A 203 -11.82 -1.09 2.53
CA ASP A 203 -12.67 -1.24 1.36
C ASP A 203 -13.36 0.09 1.04
N SER A 204 -12.85 0.81 0.04
CA SER A 204 -13.41 2.09 -0.40
C SER A 204 -14.86 2.00 -0.89
N ALA A 205 -15.39 0.79 -1.08
CA ALA A 205 -16.80 0.55 -1.37
C ALA A 205 -17.71 0.71 -0.15
N LYS A 206 -17.19 0.52 1.06
CA LYS A 206 -17.94 0.61 2.32
C LYS A 206 -17.89 2.00 2.92
N ASP A 207 -16.76 2.68 2.78
CA ASP A 207 -16.53 4.02 3.33
C ASP A 207 -15.69 4.85 2.38
N TYR A 208 -16.05 6.12 2.23
CA TYR A 208 -15.31 7.05 1.38
C TYR A 208 -13.86 7.15 1.86
N ASN A 209 -12.92 7.00 0.93
CA ASN A 209 -11.50 7.17 1.19
C ASN A 209 -10.94 8.29 0.30
N PRO A 210 -10.38 9.38 0.84
CA PRO A 210 -9.98 10.51 0.02
C PRO A 210 -8.68 10.30 -0.76
N ILE A 211 -7.90 9.26 -0.45
CA ILE A 211 -6.55 9.08 -1.03
C ILE A 211 -6.47 7.94 -2.04
N TYR A 212 -7.39 6.97 -2.00
CA TYR A 212 -7.47 5.93 -3.01
C TYR A 212 -8.89 5.37 -3.18
N TYR A 213 -9.08 4.59 -4.23
CA TYR A 213 -10.16 3.58 -4.31
C TYR A 213 -9.62 2.27 -4.88
N ILE A 214 -10.29 1.14 -4.58
CA ILE A 214 -9.96 -0.16 -5.18
C ILE A 214 -10.68 -0.24 -6.53
N VAL A 215 -9.93 -0.45 -7.60
CA VAL A 215 -10.51 -0.48 -8.95
C VAL A 215 -11.46 -1.66 -9.13
N ASN A 216 -12.45 -1.51 -10.03
CA ASN A 216 -13.53 -2.49 -10.25
C ASN A 216 -14.41 -2.78 -9.02
N ARG A 217 -14.40 -1.87 -8.04
CA ARG A 217 -15.39 -1.82 -6.96
C ARG A 217 -16.12 -0.48 -7.01
N HIS A 218 -17.36 -0.48 -6.53
CA HIS A 218 -18.08 0.76 -6.26
C HIS A 218 -17.25 1.61 -5.28
N GLU A 219 -17.20 2.92 -5.49
CA GLU A 219 -16.62 3.85 -4.52
C GLU A 219 -17.74 4.49 -3.70
N SER A 220 -17.67 4.37 -2.37
CA SER A 220 -18.62 5.05 -1.50
C SER A 220 -18.37 6.56 -1.50
N SER A 221 -19.43 7.34 -1.64
CA SER A 221 -19.43 8.79 -1.41
C SER A 221 -19.69 9.16 0.05
N ILE A 222 -19.98 8.17 0.91
CA ILE A 222 -20.34 8.37 2.31
C ILE A 222 -19.11 8.19 3.17
N HIS A 223 -18.77 9.22 3.95
CA HIS A 223 -17.77 9.14 5.01
C HIS A 223 -18.45 8.98 6.37
N THR A 224 -18.38 7.77 6.91
CA THR A 224 -19.14 7.32 8.09
C THR A 224 -18.63 7.96 9.37
N THR A 225 -17.31 8.15 9.51
CA THR A 225 -16.69 8.66 10.73
C THR A 225 -15.96 9.98 10.48
N LYS A 226 -16.56 11.09 10.91
CA LYS A 226 -15.98 12.45 10.77
C LYS A 226 -15.01 12.85 11.89
N LYS A 227 -14.67 11.91 12.79
CA LYS A 227 -13.75 12.17 13.90
C LYS A 227 -12.30 12.27 13.42
N ILE A 228 -11.50 13.01 14.18
CA ILE A 228 -10.05 13.09 14.00
C ILE A 228 -9.40 12.09 14.94
N PHE A 229 -8.59 11.20 14.39
CA PHE A 229 -7.70 10.33 15.12
C PHE A 229 -6.58 11.16 15.76
N ASN A 230 -6.42 11.00 17.07
CA ASN A 230 -5.29 11.53 17.82
C ASN A 230 -4.66 10.39 18.62
N LYS A 231 -3.48 9.94 18.19
CA LYS A 231 -2.76 8.82 18.81
C LYS A 231 -2.36 9.05 20.26
N TYR A 232 -2.24 10.31 20.71
CA TYR A 232 -1.91 10.66 22.10
C TYR A 232 -3.10 10.52 23.05
N ASN A 233 -4.31 10.49 22.49
CA ASN A 233 -5.56 10.38 23.25
C ASN A 233 -6.29 9.06 22.94
N PHE A 234 -5.60 8.09 22.33
CA PHE A 234 -6.21 6.86 21.82
C PHE A 234 -6.30 5.74 22.86
#